data_AF-A0A412PF27-F1
#
_entry.id   AF-A0A412PF27-F1
#
_cell.length_a   1.000
_cell.length_b   1.000
_cell.length_c   1.000
_cell.angle_alpha   90.00
_cell.angle_beta   90.00
_cell.angle_gamma   90.00
#
_symmetry.space_group_name_H-M   'P 1'
#
loop_
_entity.id
_entity.type
_entity.pdbx_description
1 polymer ?
#
loop_
_entity_poly.entity_id
_entity_poly.type
_entity_poly.pdbx_seq_one_letter_code
_entity_poly.pdbx_strand_id
1 'polypeptide(L)'
;MGKKILAILLCIVLTGCTKSSQAMQERLDQEIATVSALPIPSASHRKPFYTYYTEPSIGHYRSTETSNEFSYQSTKFVMNLNVQAIMDSSTDITQSIYTQKPIAKNTGSFQNMLDETVSYVCEIYQVDRHYAVFFTSSAVNLFGVSDVSEAAELAGKMYSIARSVVVRKDVVLQVYTHESAINYEGEAINLYKDIAPEEGTLQELIEDKTRIDNKKDKNKTTDN
;
A
#
# COMPACT_ATOMS: atom_id res chain seq x y z
N MET A 1 -11.80 -8.68 55.27
CA MET A 1 -10.88 -7.90 54.41
C MET A 1 -10.75 -8.46 52.98
N GLY A 2 -11.01 -9.75 52.71
CA GLY A 2 -10.85 -10.34 51.36
C GLY A 2 -11.75 -9.80 50.23
N LYS A 3 -12.95 -9.27 50.53
CA LYS A 3 -13.86 -8.73 49.51
C LYS A 3 -13.35 -7.42 48.85
N LYS A 4 -12.53 -6.64 49.56
CA LYS A 4 -11.94 -5.40 49.04
C LYS A 4 -10.75 -5.67 48.10
N ILE A 5 -10.02 -6.76 48.34
CA ILE A 5 -8.87 -7.18 47.53
C ILE A 5 -9.34 -7.76 46.18
N LEU A 6 -10.44 -8.52 46.18
CA LEU A 6 -11.03 -9.06 44.95
C LEU A 6 -11.52 -7.95 43.99
N ALA A 7 -12.08 -6.86 44.52
CA ALA A 7 -12.54 -5.73 43.72
C ALA A 7 -11.38 -4.97 43.05
N ILE A 8 -10.25 -4.83 43.75
CA ILE A 8 -9.05 -4.17 43.20
C ILE A 8 -8.42 -5.04 42.11
N LEU A 9 -8.38 -6.36 42.29
CA LEU A 9 -7.88 -7.28 41.27
C LEU A 9 -8.76 -7.28 40.01
N LEU A 10 -10.08 -7.19 40.17
CA LEU A 10 -11.03 -7.13 39.06
C LEU A 10 -10.90 -5.83 38.24
N CYS A 11 -10.62 -4.70 38.90
CA CYS A 11 -10.39 -3.43 38.23
C CYS A 11 -9.10 -3.41 37.38
N ILE A 12 -8.06 -4.14 37.79
CA ILE A 12 -6.79 -4.25 37.04
C ILE A 12 -6.95 -5.15 35.80
N VAL A 13 -7.87 -6.12 35.84
CA VAL A 13 -8.20 -6.96 34.67
C VAL A 13 -9.11 -6.21 33.67
N LEU A 14 -9.82 -5.17 34.13
CA LEU A 14 -10.73 -4.35 33.30
C LEU A 14 -10.05 -3.17 32.61
N THR A 15 -8.80 -2.82 32.93
CA THR A 15 -7.97 -1.95 32.08
C THR A 15 -7.42 -2.74 30.89
N GLY A 16 -8.32 -3.38 30.15
CA GLY A 16 -8.01 -3.95 28.84
C GLY A 16 -7.62 -2.82 27.89
N CYS A 17 -6.52 -3.03 27.15
CA CYS A 17 -5.89 -2.08 26.24
C CYS A 17 -6.91 -1.21 25.49
N THR A 18 -6.94 0.08 25.79
CA THR A 18 -7.62 1.10 25.00
C THR A 18 -6.89 1.26 23.66
N LYS A 19 -7.09 0.35 22.70
CA LYS A 19 -6.67 0.55 21.29
C LYS A 19 -7.43 1.68 20.59
N SER A 20 -8.47 2.21 21.22
CA SER A 20 -9.44 3.14 20.64
C SER A 20 -9.01 4.62 20.67
N SER A 21 -8.04 5.02 21.50
CA SER A 21 -7.61 6.43 21.62
C SER A 21 -6.28 6.75 20.93
N GLN A 22 -5.64 5.76 20.30
CA GLN A 22 -4.32 5.91 19.71
C GLN A 22 -4.43 6.62 18.36
N ALA A 23 -3.56 7.62 18.11
CA ALA A 23 -3.57 8.35 16.85
C ALA A 23 -3.26 7.42 15.66
N MET A 24 -3.82 7.70 14.48
CA MET A 24 -3.58 6.86 13.28
C MET A 24 -2.09 6.66 12.99
N GLN A 25 -1.29 7.71 13.18
CA GLN A 25 0.17 7.65 13.02
C GLN A 25 0.82 6.61 13.95
N GLU A 26 0.52 6.66 15.24
CA GLU A 26 1.08 5.73 16.22
C GLU A 26 0.65 4.29 15.95
N ARG A 27 -0.59 4.08 15.49
CA ARG A 27 -1.08 2.76 15.06
C ARG A 27 -0.32 2.25 13.84
N LEU A 28 -0.13 3.10 12.83
CA LEU A 28 0.67 2.76 11.64
C LEU A 28 2.11 2.36 12.04
N ASP A 29 2.76 3.20 12.85
CA ASP A 29 4.14 2.95 13.30
C ASP A 29 4.25 1.64 14.08
N GLN A 30 3.27 1.35 14.94
CA GLN A 30 3.20 0.11 15.70
C GLN A 30 3.03 -1.13 14.80
N GLU A 31 2.15 -1.08 13.80
CA GLU A 31 1.94 -2.19 12.87
C GLU A 31 3.19 -2.46 12.03
N ILE A 32 3.83 -1.41 11.50
CA ILE A 32 5.09 -1.53 10.75
C ILE A 32 6.19 -2.09 11.64
N ALA A 33 6.36 -1.61 12.88
CA ALA A 33 7.38 -2.11 13.81
C ALA A 33 7.13 -3.57 14.20
N THR A 34 5.87 -3.94 14.45
CA THR A 34 5.48 -5.31 14.81
C THR A 34 5.81 -6.27 13.68
N VAL A 35 5.41 -5.94 12.45
CA VAL A 35 5.70 -6.77 11.28
C VAL A 35 7.20 -6.81 11.00
N SER A 36 7.91 -5.69 11.13
CA SER A 36 9.38 -5.61 10.91
C SER A 36 10.16 -6.58 11.78
N ALA A 37 9.72 -6.79 13.03
CA ALA A 37 10.35 -7.71 13.98
C ALA A 37 10.14 -9.20 13.62
N LEU A 38 9.19 -9.50 12.73
CA LEU A 38 8.94 -10.87 12.26
C LEU A 38 9.94 -11.27 11.17
N PRO A 39 10.35 -12.56 11.13
CA PRO A 39 11.08 -13.12 10.00
C PRO A 39 10.30 -12.95 8.71
N ILE A 40 11.01 -12.70 7.60
CA ILE A 40 10.38 -12.62 6.28
C ILE A 40 10.02 -14.04 5.84
N PRO A 41 8.74 -14.34 5.54
CA PRO A 41 8.35 -15.66 5.09
C PRO A 41 8.85 -15.94 3.67
N SER A 42 9.17 -17.21 3.40
CA SER A 42 9.44 -17.67 2.04
C SER A 42 8.21 -17.52 1.14
N ALA A 43 8.42 -17.17 -0.12
CA ALA A 43 7.35 -16.97 -1.08
C ALA A 43 6.45 -18.21 -1.22
N SER A 44 5.14 -18.00 -1.09
CA SER A 44 4.10 -19.02 -1.32
C SER A 44 3.51 -18.95 -2.74
N HIS A 45 3.72 -17.83 -3.44
CA HIS A 45 3.20 -17.58 -4.79
C HIS A 45 4.32 -17.23 -5.76
N ARG A 46 4.17 -17.71 -7.01
CA ARG A 46 5.11 -17.47 -8.09
C ARG A 46 4.36 -16.96 -9.32
N LYS A 47 4.81 -15.84 -9.87
CA LYS A 47 4.33 -15.23 -11.12
C LYS A 47 5.44 -15.22 -12.18
N PRO A 48 5.21 -14.72 -13.42
CA PRO A 48 6.27 -14.54 -14.43
C PRO A 48 7.30 -13.46 -14.09
N PHE A 49 6.92 -12.39 -13.38
CA PHE A 49 7.83 -11.27 -13.04
C PHE A 49 8.35 -11.23 -11.59
N TYR A 50 7.61 -11.79 -10.62
CA TYR A 50 8.02 -11.82 -9.22
C TYR A 50 7.50 -13.05 -8.47
N THR A 51 7.96 -13.22 -7.24
CA THR A 51 7.41 -14.14 -6.24
C THR A 51 7.04 -13.38 -4.99
N TYR A 52 6.07 -13.85 -4.21
CA TYR A 52 5.63 -13.20 -2.99
C TYR A 52 5.00 -14.20 -2.02
N TYR A 53 4.84 -13.81 -0.76
CA TYR A 53 4.11 -14.51 0.27
C TYR A 53 2.81 -13.77 0.62
N THR A 54 1.78 -14.54 0.96
CA THR A 54 0.59 -14.03 1.66
C THR A 54 0.28 -14.97 2.81
N GLU A 55 -0.08 -14.40 3.96
CA GLU A 55 -0.55 -15.18 5.11
C GLU A 55 -1.90 -15.86 4.84
N PRO A 56 -2.23 -16.97 5.53
CA PRO A 56 -3.47 -17.72 5.29
C PRO A 56 -4.78 -16.91 5.46
N SER A 57 -4.74 -15.84 6.25
CA SER A 57 -5.87 -14.92 6.47
C SER A 57 -6.17 -13.98 5.30
N ILE A 58 -5.31 -13.94 4.27
CA ILE A 58 -5.49 -13.09 3.09
C ILE A 58 -6.02 -13.94 1.94
N GLY A 59 -7.25 -13.64 1.51
CA GLY A 59 -7.88 -14.27 0.36
C GLY A 59 -7.37 -13.72 -0.97
N HIS A 60 -7.40 -14.54 -2.02
CA HIS A 60 -7.01 -14.18 -3.39
C HIS A 60 -8.23 -14.21 -4.31
N TYR A 61 -8.46 -13.14 -5.07
CA TYR A 61 -9.65 -13.00 -5.94
C TYR A 61 -9.30 -13.04 -7.42
N ARG A 62 -8.36 -12.19 -7.84
CA ARG A 62 -7.95 -12.04 -9.24
C ARG A 62 -6.46 -11.82 -9.33
N SER A 63 -5.87 -12.24 -10.46
CA SER A 63 -4.43 -12.22 -10.65
C SER A 63 -4.10 -12.07 -12.13
N THR A 64 -3.34 -11.03 -12.50
CA THR A 64 -2.73 -10.88 -13.83
C THR A 64 -1.23 -11.19 -13.73
N GLU A 65 -0.41 -10.92 -14.73
CA GLU A 65 1.04 -11.12 -14.59
C GLU A 65 1.69 -10.09 -13.65
N THR A 66 1.14 -8.88 -13.62
CA THR A 66 1.65 -7.71 -12.89
C THR A 66 0.84 -7.39 -11.63
N SER A 67 -0.44 -7.77 -11.57
CA SER A 67 -1.38 -7.36 -10.52
C SER A 67 -1.97 -8.54 -9.72
N ASN A 68 -2.31 -8.30 -8.46
CA ASN A 68 -3.15 -9.18 -7.65
C ASN A 68 -4.24 -8.38 -6.94
N GLU A 69 -5.43 -8.96 -6.84
CA GLU A 69 -6.52 -8.52 -5.97
C GLU A 69 -6.61 -9.48 -4.78
N PHE A 70 -6.52 -8.92 -3.58
CA PHE A 70 -6.57 -9.59 -2.30
C PHE A 70 -7.78 -9.15 -1.49
N SER A 71 -8.14 -9.93 -0.47
CA SER A 71 -9.03 -9.47 0.59
C SER A 71 -8.55 -9.90 1.96
N TYR A 72 -8.73 -9.01 2.92
CA TYR A 72 -8.46 -9.23 4.32
C TYR A 72 -9.61 -8.63 5.13
N GLN A 73 -10.25 -9.43 5.99
CA GLN A 73 -11.42 -9.00 6.79
C GLN A 73 -12.54 -8.32 5.97
N SER A 74 -12.78 -8.76 4.73
CA SER A 74 -13.73 -8.15 3.77
C SER A 74 -13.26 -6.83 3.14
N THR A 75 -12.16 -6.26 3.60
CA THR A 75 -11.47 -5.16 2.92
C THR A 75 -10.71 -5.71 1.72
N LYS A 76 -10.95 -5.13 0.54
CA LYS A 76 -10.22 -5.46 -0.69
C LYS A 76 -9.02 -4.55 -0.86
N PHE A 77 -7.92 -5.12 -1.33
CA PHE A 77 -6.73 -4.36 -1.65
C PHE A 77 -5.97 -5.02 -2.80
N VAL A 78 -5.13 -4.24 -3.46
CA VAL A 78 -4.41 -4.65 -4.65
C VAL A 78 -2.93 -4.51 -4.48
N MET A 79 -2.19 -5.31 -5.25
CA MET A 79 -0.75 -5.19 -5.40
C MET A 79 -0.40 -5.19 -6.88
N ASN A 80 0.26 -4.13 -7.32
CA ASN A 80 0.79 -3.98 -8.66
C ASN A 80 2.31 -3.96 -8.63
N LEU A 81 2.94 -4.58 -9.64
CA LEU A 81 4.38 -4.45 -9.87
C LEU A 81 4.73 -2.99 -10.18
N ASN A 82 5.71 -2.42 -9.46
CA ASN A 82 6.17 -1.05 -9.71
C ASN A 82 7.20 -1.05 -10.84
N VAL A 83 6.72 -1.25 -12.08
CA VAL A 83 7.61 -1.38 -13.24
C VAL A 83 8.43 -0.11 -13.45
N GLN A 84 7.87 1.08 -13.21
CA GLN A 84 8.60 2.33 -13.33
C GLN A 84 9.85 2.36 -12.43
N ALA A 85 9.70 2.06 -11.13
CA ALA A 85 10.83 2.05 -10.21
C ALA A 85 11.81 0.89 -10.44
N ILE A 86 11.37 -0.20 -11.08
CA ILE A 86 12.24 -1.31 -11.49
C ILE A 86 13.09 -0.92 -12.72
N MET A 87 12.48 -0.21 -13.68
CA MET A 87 13.13 0.22 -14.92
C MET A 87 14.09 1.40 -14.68
N ASP A 88 13.71 2.30 -13.78
CA ASP A 88 14.49 3.49 -13.43
C ASP A 88 14.65 3.61 -11.92
N SER A 89 15.84 3.28 -11.43
CA SER A 89 16.18 3.37 -10.00
C SER A 89 16.25 4.79 -9.46
N SER A 90 16.23 5.81 -10.33
CA SER A 90 16.13 7.22 -9.92
C SER A 90 14.68 7.66 -9.66
N THR A 91 13.69 6.80 -9.93
CA THR A 91 12.27 7.05 -9.64
C THR A 91 12.09 7.38 -8.16
N ASP A 92 11.60 8.59 -7.89
CA ASP A 92 11.27 9.02 -6.53
C ASP A 92 9.96 8.39 -6.06
N ILE A 93 10.07 7.27 -5.34
CA ILE A 93 8.92 6.58 -4.74
C ILE A 93 8.30 7.35 -3.56
N THR A 94 8.92 8.43 -3.09
CA THR A 94 8.43 9.26 -1.98
C THR A 94 7.46 10.33 -2.44
N GLN A 95 7.40 10.58 -3.75
CA GLN A 95 6.43 11.47 -4.35
C GLN A 95 5.04 10.87 -4.15
N SER A 96 4.24 11.54 -3.31
CA SER A 96 2.90 11.07 -3.05
C SER A 96 2.06 11.13 -4.32
N ILE A 97 1.34 10.04 -4.56
CA ILE A 97 0.38 9.98 -5.67
C ILE A 97 -0.83 10.87 -5.41
N TYR A 98 -1.05 11.27 -4.15
CA TYR A 98 -2.16 12.10 -3.73
C TYR A 98 -1.70 13.51 -3.32
N THR A 99 -2.48 14.54 -3.69
CA THR A 99 -2.13 15.95 -3.45
C THR A 99 -2.42 16.40 -2.02
N GLN A 100 -3.37 15.75 -1.35
CA GLN A 100 -3.67 16.04 0.05
C GLN A 100 -2.54 15.54 0.95
N LYS A 101 -2.45 16.09 2.16
CA LYS A 101 -1.48 15.64 3.16
C LYS A 101 -2.00 14.35 3.82
N PRO A 102 -1.17 13.30 3.97
CA PRO A 102 -1.59 12.09 4.67
C PRO A 102 -1.82 12.38 6.15
N ILE A 103 -2.80 11.68 6.74
CA ILE A 103 -3.08 11.73 8.19
C ILE A 103 -2.09 10.87 8.99
N ALA A 104 -1.44 9.91 8.32
CA ALA A 104 -0.34 9.12 8.84
C ALA A 104 0.61 8.75 7.70
N LYS A 105 1.91 8.85 7.94
CA LYS A 105 2.96 8.52 6.98
C LYS A 105 4.10 7.82 7.69
N ASN A 106 4.54 6.71 7.15
CA ASN A 106 5.73 5.99 7.59
C ASN A 106 6.63 5.74 6.38
N THR A 107 7.92 6.06 6.51
CA THR A 107 8.91 5.89 5.44
C THR A 107 10.12 5.17 6.00
N GLY A 108 10.71 4.30 5.22
CA GLY A 108 11.94 3.62 5.64
C GLY A 108 12.47 2.69 4.56
N SER A 109 13.24 1.71 5.00
CA SER A 109 13.75 0.64 4.15
C SER A 109 13.76 -0.69 4.90
N PHE A 110 13.71 -1.80 4.17
CA PHE A 110 13.90 -3.14 4.70
C PHE A 110 14.85 -3.94 3.82
N GLN A 111 15.46 -4.99 4.37
CA GLN A 111 16.14 -6.02 3.57
C GLN A 111 15.10 -7.01 3.07
N ASN A 112 15.12 -7.34 1.78
CA ASN A 112 14.29 -8.41 1.22
C ASN A 112 14.96 -9.78 1.40
N MET A 113 14.35 -10.84 0.85
CA MET A 113 14.88 -12.22 0.90
C MET A 113 16.20 -12.42 0.14
N LEU A 114 16.64 -11.43 -0.64
CA LEU A 114 17.91 -11.44 -1.38
C LEU A 114 18.97 -10.51 -0.74
N ASP A 115 18.73 -10.04 0.49
CA ASP A 115 19.57 -9.05 1.18
C ASP A 115 19.72 -7.73 0.39
N GLU A 116 18.72 -7.39 -0.42
CA GLU A 116 18.65 -6.09 -1.08
C GLU A 116 17.89 -5.09 -0.20
N THR A 117 18.46 -3.90 -0.05
CA THR A 117 17.78 -2.77 0.58
C THR A 117 16.66 -2.26 -0.32
N VAL A 118 15.42 -2.35 0.16
CA VAL A 118 14.21 -1.86 -0.52
C VAL A 118 13.63 -0.70 0.29
N SER A 119 13.62 0.49 -0.30
CA SER A 119 12.96 1.67 0.26
C SER A 119 11.44 1.55 0.12
N TYR A 120 10.71 2.11 1.08
CA TYR A 120 9.27 2.16 1.06
C TYR A 120 8.71 3.44 1.67
N VAL A 121 7.48 3.76 1.26
CA VAL A 121 6.63 4.83 1.78
C VAL A 121 5.24 4.23 1.99
N CYS A 122 4.70 4.37 3.18
CA CYS A 122 3.32 4.00 3.51
C CYS A 122 2.56 5.25 3.95
N GLU A 123 1.44 5.52 3.31
CA GLU A 123 0.63 6.72 3.52
C GLU A 123 -0.83 6.33 3.75
N ILE A 124 -1.45 6.91 4.77
CA ILE A 124 -2.88 6.77 5.04
C ILE A 124 -3.53 8.14 4.88
N TYR A 125 -4.61 8.19 4.10
CA TYR A 125 -5.44 9.37 3.88
C TYR A 125 -6.84 9.12 4.43
N GLN A 126 -7.43 10.14 5.03
CA GLN A 126 -8.86 10.15 5.27
C GLN A 126 -9.55 10.69 4.02
N VAL A 127 -10.49 9.93 3.47
CA VAL A 127 -11.32 10.31 2.33
C VAL A 127 -12.77 10.13 2.77
N ASP A 128 -13.42 11.25 3.08
CA ASP A 128 -14.73 11.30 3.74
C ASP A 128 -14.80 10.46 5.01
N ARG A 129 -15.52 9.32 4.95
CA ARG A 129 -15.73 8.38 6.06
C ARG A 129 -14.81 7.16 6.00
N HIS A 130 -14.00 7.03 4.95
CA HIS A 130 -13.13 5.89 4.72
C HIS A 130 -11.66 6.31 4.78
N TYR A 131 -10.79 5.31 4.78
CA TYR A 131 -9.35 5.47 4.88
C TYR A 131 -8.67 4.78 3.71
N ALA A 132 -8.00 5.56 2.89
CA ALA A 132 -7.20 5.06 1.78
C ALA A 132 -5.78 4.77 2.28
N VAL A 133 -5.31 3.54 2.06
CA VAL A 133 -3.99 3.08 2.47
C VAL A 133 -3.16 2.81 1.21
N PHE A 134 -2.03 3.49 1.11
CA PHE A 134 -1.06 3.34 0.03
C PHE A 134 0.25 2.82 0.59
N PHE A 135 0.83 1.84 -0.08
CA PHE A 135 2.17 1.34 0.19
C PHE A 135 2.97 1.31 -1.10
N THR A 136 4.02 2.11 -1.19
CA THR A 136 4.87 2.23 -2.37
C THR A 136 6.27 1.75 -2.01
N SER A 137 6.82 0.87 -2.82
CA SER A 137 8.24 0.46 -2.75
C SER A 137 8.85 0.49 -4.14
N SER A 138 10.17 0.30 -4.24
CA SER A 138 10.85 0.14 -5.53
C SER A 138 10.47 -1.15 -6.28
N ALA A 139 9.71 -2.07 -5.66
CA ALA A 139 9.28 -3.32 -6.27
C ALA A 139 7.78 -3.36 -6.58
N VAL A 140 6.93 -2.89 -5.66
CA VAL A 140 5.47 -3.00 -5.76
C VAL A 140 4.77 -1.78 -5.18
N ASN A 141 3.56 -1.53 -5.69
CA ASN A 141 2.59 -0.58 -5.17
C ASN A 141 1.38 -1.37 -4.64
N LEU A 142 0.99 -1.17 -3.39
CA LEU A 142 -0.23 -1.71 -2.82
C LEU A 142 -1.20 -0.59 -2.45
N PHE A 143 -2.49 -0.88 -2.64
CA PHE A 143 -3.56 0.05 -2.36
C PHE A 143 -4.80 -0.66 -1.83
N GLY A 144 -5.48 -0.05 -0.86
CA GLY A 144 -6.80 -0.47 -0.42
C GLY A 144 -7.56 0.65 0.26
N VAL A 145 -8.87 0.46 0.38
CA VAL A 145 -9.77 1.35 1.13
C VAL A 145 -10.36 0.55 2.28
N SER A 146 -10.25 1.07 3.49
CA SER A 146 -10.76 0.41 4.69
C SER A 146 -11.49 1.39 5.60
N ASP A 147 -12.09 0.86 6.66
CA ASP A 147 -12.56 1.66 7.79
C ASP A 147 -11.40 2.09 8.70
N VAL A 148 -11.69 3.04 9.59
CA VAL A 148 -10.72 3.62 10.56
C VAL A 148 -10.08 2.56 11.46
N SER A 149 -10.81 1.51 11.81
CA SER A 149 -10.34 0.44 12.70
C SER A 149 -9.30 -0.45 12.02
N GLU A 150 -9.33 -0.55 10.69
CA GLU A 150 -8.55 -1.53 9.93
C GLU A 150 -7.38 -0.90 9.17
N ALA A 151 -7.38 0.42 8.93
CA ALA A 151 -6.41 1.08 8.05
C ALA A 151 -4.93 0.80 8.40
N ALA A 152 -4.57 0.91 9.68
CA ALA A 152 -3.22 0.62 10.14
C ALA A 152 -2.87 -0.88 10.02
N GLU A 153 -3.82 -1.76 10.33
CA GLU A 153 -3.61 -3.21 10.22
C GLU A 153 -3.43 -3.63 8.76
N LEU A 154 -4.24 -3.06 7.85
CA LEU A 154 -4.09 -3.23 6.41
C LEU A 154 -2.71 -2.78 5.94
N ALA A 155 -2.20 -1.64 6.41
CA ALA A 155 -0.85 -1.19 6.11
C ALA A 155 0.22 -2.20 6.57
N GLY A 156 0.04 -2.79 7.75
CA GLY A 156 0.88 -3.89 8.25
C GLY A 156 0.85 -5.12 7.34
N LYS A 157 -0.33 -5.51 6.84
CA LYS A 157 -0.47 -6.62 5.87
C LYS A 157 0.21 -6.31 4.53
N MET A 158 0.03 -5.09 4.02
CA MET A 158 0.71 -4.65 2.80
C MET A 158 2.22 -4.67 2.95
N TYR A 159 2.74 -4.18 4.08
CA TYR A 159 4.16 -4.20 4.41
C TYR A 159 4.71 -5.62 4.51
N SER A 160 3.98 -6.54 5.15
CA SER A 160 4.34 -7.96 5.23
C SER A 160 4.49 -8.60 3.85
N ILE A 161 3.51 -8.37 2.96
CA ILE A 161 3.56 -8.86 1.57
C ILE A 161 4.76 -8.25 0.85
N ALA A 162 4.93 -6.93 0.90
CA ALA A 162 6.01 -6.23 0.19
C ALA A 162 7.41 -6.73 0.57
N ARG A 163 7.65 -7.04 1.87
CA ARG A 163 8.93 -7.60 2.33
C ARG A 163 9.29 -8.94 1.72
N SER A 164 8.29 -9.73 1.34
CA SER A 164 8.46 -11.06 0.74
C SER A 164 8.62 -11.02 -0.78
N VAL A 165 8.43 -9.85 -1.41
CA VAL A 165 8.49 -9.73 -2.86
C VAL A 165 9.92 -9.87 -3.34
N VAL A 166 10.13 -10.78 -4.29
CA VAL A 166 11.38 -10.93 -5.04
C VAL A 166 11.08 -10.79 -6.51
N VAL A 167 11.67 -9.76 -7.14
CA VAL A 167 11.47 -9.41 -8.55
C VAL A 167 12.56 -10.05 -9.41
N ARG A 168 12.17 -10.66 -10.53
CA ARG A 168 13.09 -11.06 -11.61
C ARG A 168 13.34 -9.86 -12.52
N LYS A 169 14.26 -8.98 -12.10
CA LYS A 169 14.54 -7.70 -12.75
C LYS A 169 14.96 -7.87 -14.21
N ASP A 170 15.75 -8.89 -14.52
CA ASP A 170 16.17 -9.25 -15.88
C ASP A 170 14.99 -9.52 -16.82
N VAL A 171 14.00 -10.29 -16.35
CA VAL A 171 12.79 -10.60 -17.13
C VAL A 171 11.93 -9.35 -17.34
N VAL A 172 11.76 -8.54 -16.29
CA VAL A 172 11.00 -7.27 -16.37
C VAL A 172 11.67 -6.32 -17.37
N LEU A 173 12.98 -6.10 -17.26
CA LEU A 173 13.75 -5.26 -18.17
C LEU A 173 13.63 -5.76 -19.61
N GLN A 174 13.74 -7.07 -19.84
CA GLN A 174 13.63 -7.65 -21.18
C GLN A 174 12.25 -7.37 -21.79
N VAL A 175 11.15 -7.59 -21.06
CA VAL A 175 9.79 -7.39 -21.60
C VAL A 175 9.51 -5.90 -21.83
N TYR A 176 9.75 -5.05 -20.84
CA TYR A 176 9.32 -3.66 -20.90
C TYR A 176 10.26 -2.71 -21.65
N THR A 177 11.52 -3.10 -21.89
CA THR A 177 12.38 -2.37 -22.84
C THR A 177 11.88 -2.53 -24.28
N HIS A 178 11.26 -3.67 -24.61
CA HIS A 178 10.73 -3.93 -25.95
C HIS A 178 9.28 -3.42 -26.14
N GLU A 179 8.50 -3.32 -25.07
CA GLU A 179 7.09 -2.88 -25.09
C GLU A 179 6.89 -1.39 -24.76
N SER A 180 7.84 -0.52 -25.10
CA SER A 180 7.80 0.91 -24.77
C SER A 180 6.40 1.52 -24.97
N ALA A 181 5.75 1.92 -23.87
CA ALA A 181 4.41 2.52 -23.73
C ALA A 181 3.25 1.58 -23.32
N ILE A 182 3.34 0.90 -22.18
CA ILE A 182 2.14 0.42 -21.48
C ILE A 182 1.74 1.43 -20.41
N ASN A 183 0.51 1.92 -20.52
CA ASN A 183 -0.09 2.96 -19.70
C ASN A 183 -0.47 2.42 -18.31
N TYR A 184 0.51 2.33 -17.41
CA TYR A 184 0.39 1.76 -16.06
C TYR A 184 -0.60 2.48 -15.16
N GLU A 185 -0.95 3.74 -15.46
CA GLU A 185 -1.97 4.47 -14.70
C GLU A 185 -3.36 3.81 -14.85
N GLY A 186 -3.63 3.15 -15.99
CA GLY A 186 -4.93 2.56 -16.30
C GLY A 186 -5.34 1.38 -15.43
N GLU A 187 -4.41 0.51 -15.01
CA GLU A 187 -4.74 -0.72 -14.26
C GLU A 187 -5.06 -0.42 -12.78
N ALA A 188 -4.40 0.59 -12.19
CA ALA A 188 -4.77 1.13 -10.89
C ALA A 188 -6.13 1.85 -10.98
N ILE A 189 -6.36 2.68 -12.00
CA ILE A 189 -7.64 3.37 -12.30
C ILE A 189 -8.82 2.39 -12.45
N ASN A 190 -8.61 1.24 -13.09
CA ASN A 190 -9.67 0.24 -13.28
C ASN A 190 -10.08 -0.44 -11.97
N LEU A 191 -9.20 -0.51 -10.97
CA LEU A 191 -9.53 -1.00 -9.63
C LEU A 191 -10.11 0.09 -8.72
N TYR A 192 -9.77 1.37 -8.95
CA TYR A 192 -10.36 2.50 -8.22
C TYR A 192 -11.84 2.74 -8.57
N LYS A 193 -12.27 2.37 -9.78
CA LYS A 193 -13.68 2.50 -10.23
C LYS A 193 -14.64 1.53 -9.55
N ASP A 194 -14.17 0.36 -9.11
CA ASP A 194 -15.04 -0.73 -8.63
C ASP A 194 -15.11 -0.84 -7.09
N ILE A 195 -14.33 -0.06 -6.33
CA ILE A 195 -14.21 -0.18 -4.85
C ILE A 195 -14.75 1.04 -4.08
N ALA A 196 -15.09 2.15 -4.76
CA ALA A 196 -15.64 3.34 -4.10
C ALA A 196 -17.16 3.48 -4.30
N PRO A 197 -17.96 3.81 -3.26
CA PRO A 197 -19.36 4.22 -3.43
C PRO A 197 -19.44 5.46 -4.34
N GLU A 198 -20.51 5.56 -5.15
CA GLU A 198 -20.71 6.55 -6.23
C GLU A 198 -20.67 8.05 -5.83
N GLU A 199 -20.43 8.41 -4.56
CA GLU A 199 -20.46 9.81 -4.13
C GLU A 199 -19.18 10.16 -3.34
N GLY A 200 -18.36 11.08 -3.87
CA GLY A 200 -17.15 11.64 -3.22
C GLY A 200 -15.80 11.07 -3.70
N THR A 201 -15.72 10.62 -4.94
CA THR A 201 -14.67 9.69 -5.40
C THR A 201 -13.29 10.32 -5.61
N LEU A 202 -12.25 9.55 -5.25
CA LEU A 202 -10.84 9.75 -5.64
C LEU A 202 -10.64 9.99 -7.15
N GLN A 203 -11.63 9.62 -7.97
CA GLN A 203 -11.74 9.93 -9.39
C GLN A 203 -11.65 11.45 -9.65
N GLU A 204 -12.39 12.29 -8.90
CA GLU A 204 -12.28 13.75 -8.99
C GLU A 204 -10.87 14.26 -8.61
N LEU A 205 -10.21 13.56 -7.70
CA LEU A 205 -8.89 13.94 -7.17
C LEU A 205 -7.72 13.47 -8.06
N ILE A 206 -7.92 12.43 -8.87
CA ILE A 206 -6.98 11.95 -9.89
C ILE A 206 -7.19 12.69 -11.22
N GLU A 207 -8.43 13.00 -11.60
CA GLU A 207 -8.75 13.77 -12.81
C GLU A 207 -8.16 15.20 -12.77
N ASP A 208 -7.99 15.79 -11.57
CA ASP A 208 -7.37 17.11 -11.44
C ASP A 208 -5.88 17.12 -11.83
N LYS A 209 -5.15 15.99 -11.72
CA LYS A 209 -3.75 15.87 -12.17
C LYS A 209 -3.63 15.78 -13.70
N THR A 210 -4.45 14.94 -14.35
CA THR A 210 -4.42 14.78 -15.83
C THR A 210 -4.87 16.05 -16.57
N ARG A 211 -5.60 16.94 -15.90
CA ARG A 211 -6.01 18.25 -16.44
C ARG A 211 -4.91 19.31 -16.35
N ILE A 212 -4.00 19.21 -15.37
CA ILE A 212 -2.87 20.13 -15.18
C ILE A 212 -1.73 19.81 -16.16
N ASP A 213 -1.47 18.53 -16.44
CA ASP A 213 -0.40 18.13 -17.36
C ASP A 213 -0.75 18.42 -18.82
N ASN A 214 -2.01 18.23 -19.23
CA ASN A 214 -2.49 18.62 -20.57
C ASN A 214 -2.55 20.15 -20.81
N LYS A 215 -2.45 20.97 -19.76
CA LYS A 215 -2.47 22.44 -19.89
C LYS A 215 -1.07 23.03 -20.03
N LYS A 216 -0.02 22.32 -19.59
CA LYS A 216 1.38 22.75 -19.78
C LYS A 216 1.89 22.52 -21.21
N ASP A 217 1.34 21.55 -21.94
CA ASP A 217 1.75 21.28 -23.33
C ASP A 217 1.01 22.12 -24.38
N LYS A 218 -0.10 22.79 -24.03
CA LYS A 218 -0.84 23.65 -24.98
C LYS A 218 -0.33 25.09 -25.12
N ASN A 219 0.63 25.52 -24.31
CA ASN A 219 1.15 26.91 -24.33
C ASN A 219 2.56 27.05 -24.91
N LYS A 220 3.04 26.07 -25.69
CA LYS A 220 4.36 26.16 -26.34
C LYS A 220 4.34 25.78 -27.82
N THR A 221 3.35 26.26 -28.59
CA THR A 221 3.52 26.38 -30.05
C THR A 221 2.66 27.51 -30.60
N THR A 222 3.24 28.71 -30.69
CA THR A 222 3.03 29.73 -31.74
C THR A 222 3.97 30.88 -31.41
N ASP A 223 5.15 30.87 -32.01
CA ASP A 223 5.88 32.07 -32.41
C ASP A 223 7.04 31.64 -33.33
N ASN A 224 6.73 31.61 -34.63
CA ASN A 224 7.52 32.13 -35.76
C ASN A 224 6.89 31.71 -37.08
#